data_AF-A0A661SN35-F1
#
_entry.id   AF-A0A661SN35-F1
#
_cell.length_a   1.000
_cell.length_b   1.000
_cell.length_c   1.000
_cell.angle_alpha   90.00
_cell.angle_beta   90.00
_cell.angle_gamma   90.00
#
_symmetry.space_group_name_H-M   'P 1'
#
loop_
_entity.id
_entity.type
_entity.pdbx_description
1 polymer ?
#
loop_
_entity_poly.entity_id
_entity_poly.type
_entity_poly.pdbx_seq_one_letter_code
_entity_poly.pdbx_strand_id
1 'polypeptide(L)' 'MVRKPSEQRYGKVKNGLRKKGRPIPENDIWIAAIAFQHDLTLVSRDEHFEEVENLKLEKW' A
#
# COMPACT_ATOMS: atom_id res chain seq x y z
N MET A 1 18.41 -15.63 -6.48
CA MET A 1 17.04 -15.18 -6.79
C MET A 1 16.90 -13.76 -6.28
N VAL A 2 16.92 -12.76 -7.16
CA VAL A 2 16.99 -11.34 -6.75
C VAL A 2 15.64 -10.94 -6.13
N ARG A 3 15.58 -10.70 -4.81
CA ARG A 3 14.43 -10.03 -4.20
C ARG A 3 14.30 -8.67 -4.87
N LYS A 4 13.24 -8.43 -5.64
CA LYS A 4 12.83 -7.08 -6.06
C LYS A 4 11.71 -6.65 -5.11
N PRO A 5 12.02 -6.16 -3.90
CA PRO A 5 11.15 -6.39 -2.76
C PRO A 5 10.01 -5.36 -2.68
N SER A 6 10.31 -4.06 -2.81
CA SER A 6 9.38 -3.00 -2.38
C SER A 6 8.94 -2.09 -3.53
N GLU A 7 9.85 -1.75 -4.43
CA GLU A 7 9.62 -0.78 -5.52
C GLU A 7 8.52 -1.24 -6.50
N GLN A 8 8.42 -2.54 -6.76
CA GLN A 8 7.33 -3.09 -7.60
C GLN A 8 5.97 -3.01 -6.92
N ARG A 9 5.92 -3.28 -5.60
CA ARG A 9 4.69 -3.19 -4.81
C ARG A 9 4.25 -1.74 -4.69
N TYR A 10 5.19 -0.86 -4.38
CA TYR A 10 5.01 0.59 -4.40
C TYR A 10 4.45 1.05 -5.75
N GLY A 11 5.08 0.64 -6.86
CA GLY A 11 4.64 1.03 -8.21
C GLY A 11 3.22 0.57 -8.52
N LYS A 12 2.85 -0.64 -8.07
CA LYS A 12 1.47 -1.16 -8.20
C LYS A 12 0.48 -0.35 -7.38
N VAL A 13 0.77 -0.08 -6.11
CA VAL A 13 -0.08 0.74 -5.22
C VAL A 13 -0.26 2.14 -5.81
N LYS A 14 0.84 2.82 -6.16
CA LYS A 14 0.81 4.17 -6.74
C LYS A 14 0.04 4.23 -8.05
N ASN A 15 0.20 3.25 -8.94
CA ASN A 15 -0.58 3.21 -10.18
C ASN A 15 -2.08 2.96 -9.91
N GLY A 16 -2.42 2.09 -8.97
CA GLY A 16 -3.82 1.83 -8.58
C GLY A 16 -4.50 3.10 -8.08
N LEU A 17 -3.86 3.77 -7.13
CA LEU A 17 -4.32 5.05 -6.58
C LEU A 17 -4.46 6.14 -7.65
N ARG A 18 -3.49 6.24 -8.56
CA ARG A 18 -3.54 7.18 -9.69
C ARG A 18 -4.72 6.89 -10.63
N LYS A 19 -4.97 5.62 -10.95
CA LYS A 19 -6.10 5.22 -11.81
C LYS A 19 -7.45 5.53 -11.17
N LYS A 20 -7.54 5.46 -9.83
CA LYS A 20 -8.74 5.84 -9.07
C LYS A 20 -8.92 7.35 -8.90
N GLY A 21 -7.91 8.16 -9.18
CA GLY A 21 -7.93 9.59 -8.86
C GLY A 21 -7.87 9.86 -7.35
N ARG A 22 -7.31 8.93 -6.56
CA ARG A 22 -7.21 9.01 -5.09
C ARG A 22 -5.73 8.95 -4.66
N PRO A 23 -4.93 9.98 -4.93
CA PRO A 23 -3.56 10.01 -4.42
C PRO A 23 -3.57 10.11 -2.89
N ILE A 24 -2.66 9.39 -2.24
CA ILE A 24 -2.42 9.48 -0.79
C ILE A 24 -0.96 9.92 -0.56
N PRO A 25 -0.59 10.35 0.66
CA PRO A 25 0.79 10.69 0.99
C PRO A 25 1.80 9.61 0.59
N GLU A 26 2.97 10.04 0.14
CA GLU A 26 4.03 9.16 -0.37
C GLU A 26 4.48 8.11 0.67
N ASN A 27 4.52 8.47 1.96
CA ASN A 27 4.86 7.56 3.05
C ASN A 27 3.83 6.44 3.21
N ASP A 28 2.54 6.71 3.01
CA ASP A 28 1.48 5.71 3.11
C ASP A 28 1.59 4.69 1.98
N ILE A 29 2.01 5.13 0.79
CA ILE A 29 2.30 4.22 -0.32
C ILE A 29 3.46 3.28 0.03
N TRP A 30 4.53 3.79 0.67
CA TRP A 30 5.63 2.96 1.13
C TRP A 30 5.22 1.96 2.22
N ILE A 31 4.45 2.41 3.21
CA ILE A 31 3.92 1.56 4.29
C ILE A 31 3.07 0.43 3.70
N ALA A 32 2.12 0.77 2.82
CA ALA A 32 1.27 -0.22 2.15
C ALA A 32 2.08 -1.20 1.31
N ALA A 33 3.10 -0.72 0.58
CA ALA A 33 3.98 -1.55 -0.22
C ALA A 33 4.76 -2.57 0.61
N ILE A 34 5.24 -2.17 1.80
CA ILE A 34 5.94 -3.05 2.74
C ILE A 34 4.97 -4.09 3.31
N ALA A 35 3.77 -3.69 3.73
CA ALA A 35 2.75 -4.61 4.22
C ALA A 35 2.43 -5.69 3.17
N PHE A 36 2.24 -5.28 1.90
CA PHE A 36 2.04 -6.22 0.79
C PHE A 36 3.21 -7.16 0.53
N GLN A 37 4.44 -6.64 0.58
CA GLN A 37 5.63 -7.44 0.33
C GLN A 37 5.75 -8.61 1.32
N HIS A 38 5.33 -8.38 2.55
CA HIS A 38 5.43 -9.34 3.65
C HIS A 38 4.11 -10.04 3.99
N ASP A 39 3.05 -9.81 3.20
CA ASP A 39 1.70 -10.36 3.41
C ASP A 39 1.09 -10.05 4.79
N LEU A 40 1.45 -8.89 5.35
CA LEU A 40 1.03 -8.43 6.68
C LEU A 40 -0.34 -7.74 6.65
N THR A 41 -1.06 -7.83 7.77
CA THR A 41 -2.18 -6.93 8.06
C THR A 41 -1.65 -5.61 8.59
N LEU A 42 -1.99 -4.50 7.93
CA LEU A 42 -1.74 -3.16 8.43
C LEU A 42 -2.85 -2.79 9.41
N VAL A 43 -2.50 -2.46 10.64
CA VAL A 43 -3.42 -1.92 11.63
C VAL A 43 -3.26 -0.40 11.67
N SER A 44 -4.31 0.36 11.36
CA SER A 44 -4.24 1.82 11.31
C SER A 44 -5.61 2.48 11.57
N ARG A 45 -5.57 3.74 11.99
CA ARG A 45 -6.74 4.64 12.03
C ARG A 45 -6.83 5.58 10.82
N ASP A 46 -5.79 5.58 10.00
CA ASP A 46 -5.72 6.45 8.84
C ASP A 46 -6.57 5.87 7.69
N GLU A 47 -7.59 6.63 7.30
CA GLU A 47 -8.55 6.28 6.25
C GLU A 47 -7.88 6.22 4.86
N HIS A 48 -6.70 6.82 4.66
CA HIS A 48 -5.98 6.75 3.39
C HIS A 48 -5.72 5.32 2.91
N PHE A 49 -5.50 4.39 3.85
CA PHE A 49 -5.21 2.99 3.53
C PHE A 49 -6.41 2.25 2.95
N GLU A 50 -7.63 2.76 3.13
CA GLU A 50 -8.85 2.18 2.55
C GLU A 50 -8.88 2.32 1.02
N GLU A 51 -8.17 3.29 0.47
CA GLU A 51 -8.06 3.50 -0.98
C GLU A 51 -7.15 2.47 -1.66
N VAL A 52 -6.30 1.79 -0.88
CA VAL A 52 -5.32 0.82 -1.38
C VAL A 52 -5.98 -0.56 -1.59
N GLU A 53 -6.19 -0.94 -2.84
CA GLU A 53 -6.84 -2.21 -3.18
C GLU A 53 -6.04 -3.43 -2.73
N ASN A 54 -6.73 -4.40 -2.14
CA ASN A 54 -6.21 -5.68 -1.64
C ASN A 54 -5.29 -5.57 -0.43
N LEU A 55 -5.16 -4.38 0.18
CA LEU A 55 -4.40 -4.23 1.42
C LEU A 55 -5.19 -4.89 2.55
N LYS A 56 -4.55 -5.82 3.27
CA LYS A 56 -5.13 -6.36 4.52
C LYS A 56 -5.09 -5.25 5.55
N LEU A 57 -6.22 -4.59 5.78
CA LEU A 57 -6.35 -3.44 6.69
C LEU A 57 -7.28 -3.81 7.84
N GLU A 58 -6.83 -3.56 9.07
CA GLU A 58 -7.65 -3.66 10.28
C GLU A 58 -7.72 -2.26 10.93
N LYS A 59 -8.94 -1.81 11.22
CA LYS A 59 -9.15 -0.51 11.87
C LYS A 59 -9.02 -0.67 13.39
N TRP A 60 -8.28 0.24 14.03
CA TRP A 60 -8.17 0.33 15.49
C TRP A 60 -9.17 1.31 16.08
#